data_AF-A0A9D9K1W1-F1
#
_entry.id   AF-A0A9D9K1W1-F1
#
_cell.length_a   1.000
_cell.length_b   1.000
_cell.length_c   1.000
_cell.angle_alpha   90.00
_cell.angle_beta   90.00
_cell.angle_gamma   90.00
#
_symmetry.space_group_name_H-M   'P 1'
#
loop_
_entity.id
_entity.type
_entity.pdbx_description
1 polymer ?
#
loop_
_entity_poly.entity_id
_entity_poly.type
_entity_poly.pdbx_seq_one_letter_code
_entity_poly.pdbx_strand_id
1 'polypeptide(L)'
;MSSPAKTNALAIVSFSSGLLALISTALLLWLFHLQPVPNDMTIIITDSLLIPLRNLGMIAAVATGVLALRQIKQGVGNRKGKILAWIGSVIGIAWFLFMALAILAFLQVPI
;
A
#
# COMPACT_ATOMS: atom_id res chain seq x y z
N MET A 1 -8.25 19.35 32.01
CA MET A 1 -7.89 18.08 31.33
C MET A 1 -8.04 18.28 29.84
N SER A 2 -6.93 18.34 29.09
CA SER A 2 -6.98 18.31 27.63
C SER A 2 -7.42 16.90 27.19
N SER A 3 -8.50 16.83 26.41
CA SER A 3 -8.93 15.59 25.76
C SER A 3 -7.74 14.99 24.99
N PRO A 4 -7.46 13.68 25.13
CA PRO A 4 -6.38 13.06 24.35
C PRO A 4 -6.67 13.27 22.87
N ALA A 5 -5.77 13.98 22.18
CA ALA A 5 -5.91 14.27 20.76
C ALA A 5 -6.18 12.96 20.00
N LYS A 6 -7.38 12.84 19.43
CA LYS A 6 -7.83 11.67 18.68
C LYS A 6 -6.86 11.44 17.51
N THR A 7 -6.50 10.18 17.27
CA THR A 7 -5.73 9.78 16.10
C THR A 7 -6.53 10.10 14.85
N ASN A 8 -5.86 10.73 13.86
CA ASN A 8 -6.49 11.09 12.60
C ASN A 8 -6.95 9.84 11.84
N ALA A 9 -8.23 9.77 11.47
CA ALA A 9 -8.81 8.64 10.73
C ALA A 9 -8.09 8.39 9.40
N LEU A 10 -7.65 9.45 8.69
CA LEU A 10 -6.91 9.32 7.44
C LEU A 10 -5.55 8.65 7.63
N ALA A 11 -4.91 8.84 8.79
CA ALA A 11 -3.65 8.17 9.11
C ALA A 11 -3.86 6.66 9.31
N ILE A 12 -4.99 6.27 9.91
CA ILE A 12 -5.37 4.86 10.09
C ILE A 12 -5.68 4.25 8.72
N VAL A 13 -6.48 4.92 7.89
CA VAL A 13 -6.79 4.44 6.53
C VAL A 13 -5.50 4.28 5.72
N SER A 14 -4.59 5.26 5.76
CA SER A 14 -3.31 5.19 5.07
C SER A 14 -2.50 3.96 5.47
N PHE A 15 -2.37 3.73 6.78
CA PHE A 15 -1.66 2.58 7.30
C PHE A 15 -2.34 1.26 6.93
N SER A 16 -3.64 1.14 7.14
CA SER A 16 -4.41 -0.08 6.86
C SER A 16 -4.40 -0.43 5.38
N SER A 17 -4.52 0.56 4.49
CA SER A 17 -4.44 0.35 3.04
C SER A 17 -3.05 -0.11 2.60
N GLY A 18 -1.99 0.47 3.16
CA GLY A 18 -0.61 0.03 2.91
C GLY A 18 -0.36 -1.38 3.40
N LEU A 19 -0.83 -1.72 4.61
CA LEU A 19 -0.71 -3.05 5.18
C LEU A 19 -1.49 -4.09 4.36
N LEU A 20 -2.73 -3.78 3.95
CA LEU A 20 -3.54 -4.66 3.11
C LEU A 20 -2.87 -4.92 1.76
N ALA A 21 -2.25 -3.91 1.17
CA ALA A 21 -1.51 -4.06 -0.07
C ALA A 21 -0.25 -4.94 0.08
N LEU A 22 0.45 -4.85 1.22
CA LEU A 22 1.56 -5.76 1.54
C LEU A 22 1.09 -7.19 1.73
N ILE A 23 -0.01 -7.41 2.45
CA ILE A 23 -0.60 -8.74 2.63
C ILE A 23 -1.02 -9.32 1.28
N SER A 24 -1.68 -8.53 0.42
CA SER A 24 -2.06 -8.94 -0.92
C SER A 24 -0.83 -9.35 -1.76
N THR A 25 0.25 -8.58 -1.67
CA THR A 25 1.51 -8.89 -2.35
C THR A 25 2.13 -10.18 -1.83
N ALA A 26 2.19 -10.36 -0.51
CA ALA A 26 2.73 -11.57 0.10
C ALA A 26 1.94 -12.82 -0.29
N LEU A 27 0.60 -12.73 -0.32
CA LEU A 27 -0.27 -13.81 -0.77
C LEU A 27 -0.05 -14.13 -2.25
N LEU A 28 0.10 -13.12 -3.10
CA LEU A 28 0.37 -13.31 -4.53
C LEU A 28 1.71 -14.05 -4.75
N LEU A 29 2.77 -13.63 -4.05
CA LEU A 29 4.08 -14.31 -4.12
C LEU A 29 4.01 -15.74 -3.57
N TRP A 30 3.29 -15.94 -2.46
CA TRP A 30 3.08 -17.26 -1.87
C TRP A 30 2.34 -18.20 -2.83
N LEU A 31 1.27 -17.73 -3.47
CA LEU A 31 0.51 -18.51 -4.45
C LEU A 31 1.39 -18.93 -5.64
N PHE A 32 2.16 -18.00 -6.21
CA PHE A 32 3.08 -18.33 -7.31
C PHE A 32 4.22 -19.26 -6.89
N HIS A 33 4.64 -19.23 -5.63
CA HIS A 33 5.62 -20.18 -5.12
C HIS A 33 5.03 -21.60 -5.01
N LEU A 34 3.80 -21.74 -4.52
CA LEU A 34 3.13 -23.05 -4.38
C LEU A 34 2.64 -23.62 -5.71
N GLN A 35 2.24 -22.76 -6.64
CA GLN A 35 1.72 -23.14 -7.94
C GLN A 35 2.46 -22.40 -9.06
N PRO A 36 3.65 -22.90 -9.45
CA PRO A 36 4.44 -22.30 -10.53
C PRO A 36 3.76 -22.40 -11.90
N VAL A 37 2.83 -23.35 -12.07
CA VAL A 37 1.89 -23.39 -13.20
C VAL A 37 0.52 -22.97 -12.69
N PRO A 38 0.03 -21.76 -13.05
CA PRO A 38 -1.26 -21.27 -12.58
C PRO A 38 -2.39 -22.13 -13.16
N ASN A 39 -3.31 -22.58 -12.30
CA ASN A 39 -4.59 -23.10 -12.75
C ASN A 39 -5.61 -21.94 -12.89
N ASP A 40 -6.75 -22.20 -13.54
CA ASP A 40 -7.78 -21.19 -13.80
C ASP A 40 -8.22 -20.43 -12.54
N MET A 41 -8.31 -21.13 -11.41
CA MET A 41 -8.72 -20.53 -10.14
C MET A 41 -7.66 -19.57 -9.58
N THR A 42 -6.39 -19.94 -9.64
CA THR A 42 -5.27 -19.09 -9.19
C THR A 42 -5.17 -17.83 -10.04
N ILE A 43 -5.38 -17.93 -11.37
CA ILE A 43 -5.44 -16.77 -12.27
C ILE A 43 -6.57 -15.82 -11.87
N ILE A 44 -7.78 -16.34 -11.62
CA ILE A 44 -8.92 -15.51 -11.21
C ILE A 44 -8.60 -14.78 -9.89
N ILE A 45 -8.05 -15.48 -8.89
CA ILE A 45 -7.71 -14.89 -7.60
C ILE A 45 -6.62 -13.81 -7.74
N THR A 46 -5.56 -14.07 -8.51
CA THR A 46 -4.48 -13.10 -8.67
C THR A 46 -4.95 -11.86 -9.42
N ASP A 47 -5.61 -12.05 -10.57
CA ASP A 47 -5.86 -10.98 -11.53
C ASP A 47 -7.10 -10.17 -11.17
N SER A 48 -8.13 -10.82 -10.63
CA SER A 48 -9.40 -10.16 -10.32
C SER A 48 -9.46 -9.62 -8.90
N LEU A 49 -8.65 -10.15 -7.97
CA LEU A 49 -8.70 -9.78 -6.57
C LEU A 49 -7.38 -9.21 -6.05
N LEU A 50 -6.30 -9.99 -6.04
CA LEU A 50 -5.07 -9.61 -5.34
C LEU A 50 -4.38 -8.40 -5.99
N ILE A 51 -4.24 -8.40 -7.32
CA ILE A 51 -3.60 -7.31 -8.06
C ILE A 51 -4.41 -6.00 -7.92
N PRO A 52 -5.73 -5.97 -8.18
CA PRO A 52 -6.55 -4.78 -7.97
C PRO A 52 -6.50 -4.28 -6.53
N LEU A 53 -6.65 -5.18 -5.55
CA LEU A 53 -6.65 -4.84 -4.12
C LEU A 53 -5.33 -4.20 -3.71
N ARG A 54 -4.20 -4.76 -4.16
CA ARG A 54 -2.87 -4.20 -3.94
C ARG A 54 -2.76 -2.81 -4.55
N ASN A 55 -3.11 -2.64 -5.82
CA ASN A 55 -2.94 -1.37 -6.53
C ASN A 55 -3.82 -0.26 -5.91
N LEU A 56 -5.09 -0.55 -5.65
CA LEU A 56 -5.98 0.39 -4.96
C LEU A 56 -5.50 0.69 -3.54
N GLY A 57 -5.04 -0.32 -2.81
CA GLY A 57 -4.45 -0.17 -1.48
C GLY A 57 -3.24 0.77 -1.48
N MET A 58 -2.31 0.63 -2.43
CA MET A 58 -1.15 1.51 -2.54
C MET A 58 -1.54 2.95 -2.89
N ILE A 59 -2.48 3.16 -3.81
CA ILE A 59 -3.00 4.50 -4.15
C ILE A 59 -3.66 5.14 -2.92
N ALA A 60 -4.55 4.40 -2.25
CA ALA A 60 -5.24 4.87 -1.06
C ALA A 60 -4.25 5.18 0.08
N ALA A 61 -3.22 4.35 0.29
CA ALA A 61 -2.20 4.54 1.30
C ALA A 61 -1.45 5.86 1.12
N VAL A 62 -1.02 6.17 -0.12
CA VAL A 62 -0.33 7.42 -0.44
C VAL A 62 -1.28 8.62 -0.34
N ALA A 63 -2.45 8.56 -0.98
CA ALA A 63 -3.39 9.69 -1.01
C ALA A 63 -3.83 10.09 0.40
N THR A 64 -4.30 9.12 1.20
CA THR A 64 -4.76 9.38 2.56
C THR A 64 -3.60 9.70 3.51
N GLY A 65 -2.41 9.15 3.29
CA GLY A 65 -1.21 9.46 4.08
C GLY A 65 -0.75 10.90 3.90
N VAL A 66 -0.70 11.39 2.66
CA VAL A 66 -0.38 12.80 2.37
C VAL A 66 -1.42 13.73 3.00
N LEU A 67 -2.72 13.43 2.87
CA LEU A 67 -3.78 14.23 3.48
C LEU A 67 -3.70 14.22 5.02
N ALA A 68 -3.43 13.06 5.62
CA ALA A 68 -3.25 12.94 7.07
C ALA A 68 -2.07 13.76 7.58
N LEU A 69 -0.92 13.71 6.88
CA LEU A 69 0.25 14.52 7.22
C LEU A 69 -0.02 16.02 7.10
N ARG A 70 -0.80 16.45 6.09
CA ARG A 70 -1.23 17.85 5.96
C ARG A 70 -2.10 18.29 7.13
N GLN A 71 -3.09 17.49 7.52
CA GLN A 71 -3.96 17.80 8.67
C GLN A 71 -3.18 17.85 9.99
N ILE A 72 -2.21 16.96 10.18
CA ILE A 72 -1.34 16.98 11.36
C ILE A 72 -0.47 18.25 11.38
N LYS A 73 0.05 18.68 10.22
CA LYS A 73 0.82 19.94 10.12
C LYS A 73 -0.05 21.17 10.47
N GLN A 74 -1.36 21.10 10.24
CA GLN A 74 -2.33 22.14 10.59
C GLN A 74 -2.82 22.05 12.05
N GLY A 75 -2.24 21.18 12.88
CA GLY A 75 -2.58 21.05 14.30
C GLY A 75 -3.75 20.09 14.61
N VAL A 76 -4.28 19.40 13.60
CA VAL A 76 -5.48 18.53 13.71
C VAL A 76 -5.11 17.07 14.02
N GLY A 77 -3.96 16.78 14.65
CA GLY A 77 -3.63 15.38 14.94
C GLY A 77 -2.48 15.10 15.89
N ASN A 78 -2.53 13.89 16.44
CA ASN A 78 -1.57 13.35 17.42
C ASN A 78 -0.29 12.81 16.75
N ARG A 79 0.84 12.85 17.46
CA ARG A 79 2.13 12.26 17.09
C ARG A 79 2.03 10.80 16.61
N LYS A 80 1.15 9.99 17.21
CA LYS A 80 0.90 8.59 16.77
C LYS A 80 0.32 8.52 15.35
N GLY A 81 -0.62 9.40 15.01
CA GLY A 81 -1.19 9.49 13.66
C GLY A 81 -0.14 9.90 12.62
N LYS A 82 0.84 10.70 13.01
CA LYS A 82 1.94 11.10 12.11
C LYS A 82 2.73 9.89 11.65
N ILE A 83 3.10 9.01 12.59
CA ILE A 83 3.88 7.80 12.30
C ILE A 83 3.10 6.87 11.38
N LEU A 84 1.81 6.62 11.67
CA LEU A 84 0.95 5.76 10.85
C LEU A 84 0.83 6.27 9.41
N ALA A 85 0.54 7.56 9.23
CA ALA A 85 0.45 8.17 7.91
C ALA A 85 1.79 8.12 7.15
N TRP A 86 2.92 8.27 7.86
CA TRP A 86 4.24 8.16 7.27
C TRP A 86 4.53 6.74 6.79
N ILE A 87 4.27 5.73 7.63
CA ILE A 87 4.47 4.32 7.28
C ILE A 87 3.64 3.95 6.05
N GLY A 88 2.34 4.26 6.05
CA GLY A 88 1.45 3.98 4.92
C GLY A 88 1.93 4.66 3.62
N SER A 89 2.34 5.92 3.72
CA SER A 89 2.87 6.67 2.56
C SER A 89 4.17 6.07 2.01
N VAL A 90 5.12 5.72 2.89
CA VAL A 90 6.40 5.13 2.48
C VAL A 90 6.21 3.79 1.80
N ILE A 91 5.34 2.93 2.34
CA ILE A 91 5.01 1.63 1.72
C ILE A 91 4.50 1.85 0.29
N GLY A 92 3.54 2.76 0.12
CA GLY A 92 2.97 3.06 -1.19
C GLY A 92 3.99 3.66 -2.17
N ILE A 93 4.79 4.64 -1.72
CA ILE A 93 5.83 5.28 -2.56
C ILE A 93 6.90 4.26 -2.96
N ALA A 94 7.40 3.45 -2.03
CA ALA A 94 8.39 2.42 -2.29
C ALA A 94 7.88 1.41 -3.35
N TRP A 95 6.59 1.05 -3.28
CA TRP A 95 5.96 0.20 -4.27
C TRP A 95 5.97 0.82 -5.68
N PHE A 96 5.59 2.09 -5.81
CA PHE A 96 5.62 2.78 -7.10
C PHE A 96 7.04 2.86 -7.68
N LEU A 97 8.03 3.15 -6.83
CA LEU A 97 9.44 3.15 -7.23
C LEU A 97 9.88 1.77 -7.72
N PHE A 98 9.51 0.71 -6.99
CA PHE A 98 9.81 -0.67 -7.40
C PHE A 98 9.16 -1.03 -8.73
N MET A 99 7.89 -0.66 -8.96
CA MET A 99 7.21 -0.89 -10.24
C MET A 99 7.88 -0.14 -11.39
N ALA A 100 8.29 1.11 -11.18
CA ALA A 100 9.02 1.87 -12.19
C ALA A 100 10.36 1.19 -12.54
N LEU A 101 11.10 0.73 -11.53
CA LEU A 101 12.35 -0.03 -11.74
C LEU A 101 12.10 -1.34 -12.49
N ALA A 102 11.04 -2.08 -12.14
CA ALA A 102 10.69 -3.32 -12.83
C ALA A 102 10.38 -3.06 -14.30
N ILE A 103 9.57 -2.05 -14.62
CA ILE A 103 9.25 -1.67 -16.01
C ILE A 103 10.53 -1.33 -16.78
N LEU A 104 11.40 -0.51 -16.20
CA LEU A 104 12.69 -0.15 -16.83
C LEU A 104 13.57 -1.38 -17.07
N ALA A 105 13.63 -2.30 -16.12
CA ALA A 105 14.39 -3.54 -16.27
C ALA A 105 13.87 -4.41 -17.43
N PHE A 106 12.55 -4.54 -17.58
CA PHE A 106 11.95 -5.29 -18.70
C PHE A 106 12.17 -4.60 -20.05
N LEU A 107 12.11 -3.27 -20.11
CA LEU A 107 12.35 -2.52 -21.35
C LEU A 107 13.81 -2.59 -21.83
N GLN A 108 14.76 -2.93 -20.94
CA GLN A 108 16.18 -3.07 -21.26
C GLN A 108 16.57 -4.47 -21.76
N VAL A 109 15.65 -5.44 -21.73
CA VAL A 109 15.89 -6.79 -22.28
C VAL A 109 15.56 -6.78 -23.78
N PRO A 110 16.53 -7.01 -24.68
CA PRO A 110 16.23 -7.19 -26.10
C PRO A 110 15.40 -8.47 -26.27
N ILE A 111 14.24 -8.32 -26.94
CA ILE A 111 13.33 -9.41 -27.31
C ILE A 111 13.94 -10.24 -28.43
#